data_AF-A0A520TIK6-F1
#
_entry.id   AF-A0A520TIK6-F1
#
_cell.length_a   1.000
_cell.length_b   1.000
_cell.length_c   1.000
_cell.angle_alpha   90.00
_cell.angle_beta   90.00
_cell.angle_gamma   90.00
#
_symmetry.space_group_name_H-M   'P 1'
#
loop_
_entity.id
_entity.type
_entity.pdbx_description
1 polymer ?
#
loop_
_entity_poly.entity_id
_entity_poly.type
_entity_poly.pdbx_seq_one_letter_code
_entity_poly.pdbx_strand_id
1 'polypeptide(L)'
;MWHDDPSPIDGLTEEQSASIRAQWRDRDREDFEKSFDEGWTAVSSAIAAMETDPVAKKIKKFRDKYHAHLEMVPLGQDPGPFKVSTLGLTFDDILQFADRYMPAAFELARVLTGNVHDVEGFSNAHRKYGSHMWRVLAGLHADVG
;
A
#
# COMPACT_ATOMS: atom_id res chain seq x y z
N MET A 1 15.37 -16.92 -10.95
CA MET A 1 15.61 -15.68 -11.74
C MET A 1 16.21 -16.09 -13.08
N TRP A 2 16.04 -15.34 -14.17
CA TRP A 2 16.59 -15.74 -15.49
C TRP A 2 18.13 -15.80 -15.53
N HIS A 3 18.80 -15.22 -14.53
CA HIS A 3 20.25 -15.27 -14.32
C HIS A 3 20.76 -16.52 -13.57
N ASP A 4 19.87 -17.42 -13.14
CA ASP A 4 20.21 -18.67 -12.43
C ASP A 4 20.35 -19.87 -13.35
N ASP A 5 20.04 -19.72 -14.64
CA ASP A 5 20.31 -20.77 -15.63
C ASP A 5 21.83 -20.96 -15.74
N PRO A 6 22.38 -22.18 -15.54
CA PRO A 6 23.81 -22.45 -15.66
C PRO A 6 24.30 -22.50 -17.11
N SER A 7 23.39 -22.56 -18.10
CA SER A 7 23.75 -22.71 -19.52
C SER A 7 24.59 -21.54 -20.02
N PRO A 8 25.67 -21.74 -20.80
CA PRO A 8 26.45 -20.64 -21.34
C PRO A 8 25.58 -19.69 -22.18
N ILE A 9 25.87 -18.39 -22.09
CA ILE A 9 25.20 -17.38 -22.91
C ILE A 9 25.61 -17.65 -24.37
N ASP A 10 24.63 -17.66 -25.27
CA ASP A 10 24.85 -17.99 -26.67
C ASP A 10 25.95 -17.10 -27.28
N GLY A 11 26.98 -17.74 -27.85
CA GLY A 11 28.14 -17.06 -28.43
C GLY A 11 29.30 -16.72 -27.48
N LEU A 12 29.25 -17.12 -26.21
CA LEU A 12 30.32 -16.90 -25.21
C LEU A 12 30.88 -18.19 -24.64
N THR A 13 32.14 -18.16 -24.17
CA THR A 13 32.69 -19.27 -23.40
C THR A 13 32.04 -19.37 -22.01
N GLU A 14 32.18 -20.51 -21.33
CA GLU A 14 31.68 -20.69 -19.97
C GLU A 14 32.27 -19.65 -19.00
N GLU A 15 33.56 -19.35 -19.14
CA GLU A 15 34.29 -18.40 -18.29
C GLU A 15 33.82 -16.95 -18.50
N GLN A 16 33.58 -16.56 -19.76
CA GLN A 16 32.99 -15.25 -20.11
C GLN A 16 31.54 -15.14 -19.62
N SER A 17 30.74 -16.19 -19.80
CA SER A 17 29.36 -16.25 -19.31
C SER A 17 29.29 -16.17 -17.78
N ALA A 18 30.23 -16.81 -17.08
CA ALA A 18 30.33 -16.76 -15.62
C ALA A 18 30.71 -15.35 -15.12
N SER A 19 31.68 -14.69 -15.77
CA SER A 19 32.07 -13.32 -15.42
C SER A 19 30.94 -12.31 -15.63
N ILE A 20 30.21 -12.40 -16.75
CA ILE A 20 29.06 -11.53 -17.03
C ILE A 20 27.92 -11.77 -16.03
N ARG A 21 27.60 -13.04 -15.72
CA ARG A 21 26.60 -13.37 -14.70
C ARG A 21 26.97 -12.86 -13.31
N ALA A 22 28.25 -12.91 -12.93
CA ALA A 22 28.71 -12.34 -11.66
C ALA A 22 28.48 -10.82 -11.62
N GLN A 23 28.83 -10.10 -12.70
CA GLN A 23 28.58 -8.66 -12.80
C GLN A 23 27.08 -8.31 -12.77
N TRP A 24 26.24 -9.10 -13.43
CA TRP A 24 24.79 -8.91 -13.38
C TRP A 24 24.23 -9.17 -11.99
N ARG A 25 24.68 -10.22 -11.28
CA ARG A 25 24.27 -10.48 -9.90
C ARG A 25 24.70 -9.38 -8.94
N ASP A 26 25.89 -8.82 -9.11
CA ASP A 26 26.35 -7.72 -8.27
C ASP A 26 25.58 -6.43 -8.57
N ARG A 27 25.28 -6.14 -9.84
CA ARG A 27 24.40 -5.03 -10.21
C ARG A 27 22.98 -5.22 -9.70
N ASP A 28 22.41 -6.41 -9.83
CA ASP A 28 21.09 -6.74 -9.30
C ASP A 28 21.05 -6.60 -7.77
N ARG A 29 22.15 -6.94 -7.08
CA ARG A 29 22.28 -6.74 -5.62
C ARG A 29 22.31 -5.26 -5.27
N GLU A 30 23.12 -4.46 -5.97
CA GLU A 30 23.20 -3.00 -5.75
C GLU A 30 21.85 -2.31 -6.07
N ASP A 31 21.21 -2.69 -7.18
CA ASP A 31 19.91 -2.19 -7.59
C ASP A 31 18.84 -2.58 -6.57
N PHE A 32 18.91 -3.79 -6.01
CA PHE A 32 18.00 -4.26 -4.96
C PHE A 32 18.17 -3.51 -3.65
N GLU A 33 19.41 -3.33 -3.17
CA GLU A 33 19.71 -2.58 -1.94
C GLU A 33 19.24 -1.13 -2.05
N LYS A 34 19.54 -0.47 -3.17
CA LYS A 34 19.07 0.88 -3.43
C LYS A 34 17.54 0.96 -3.50
N SER A 35 16.90 0.03 -4.20
CA SER A 35 15.44 -0.07 -4.28
C SER A 35 14.81 -0.33 -2.91
N PHE A 36 15.46 -1.11 -2.04
CA PHE A 36 15.02 -1.34 -0.67
C PHE A 36 15.07 -0.04 0.13
N ASP A 37 16.19 0.68 0.10
CA ASP A 37 16.37 1.92 0.86
C ASP A 37 15.36 3.00 0.43
N GLU A 38 15.11 3.13 -0.87
CA GLU A 38 14.11 4.04 -1.42
C GLU A 38 12.70 3.66 -0.95
N GLY A 39 12.32 2.38 -1.07
CA GLY A 39 11.02 1.88 -0.62
C GLY A 39 10.82 2.02 0.89
N TRP A 40 11.85 1.70 1.68
CA TRP A 40 11.82 1.86 3.13
C TRP A 40 11.71 3.32 3.56
N THR A 41 12.39 4.22 2.85
CA THR A 41 12.28 5.67 3.08
C THR A 41 10.87 6.17 2.81
N ALA A 42 10.23 5.70 1.72
CA ALA A 42 8.86 6.05 1.39
C ALA A 42 7.86 5.56 2.45
N VAL A 43 8.00 4.30 2.91
CA VAL A 43 7.17 3.72 3.99
C VAL A 43 7.34 4.51 5.29
N SER A 44 8.59 4.75 5.69
CA SER A 44 8.90 5.46 6.94
C SER A 44 8.36 6.89 6.93
N SER A 45 8.48 7.58 5.79
CA SER A 45 7.94 8.93 5.62
C SER A 45 6.41 8.95 5.69
N ALA A 46 5.75 7.95 5.12
CA ALA A 46 4.30 7.83 5.18
C ALA A 46 3.80 7.58 6.63
N ILE A 47 4.51 6.75 7.41
CA ILE A 47 4.21 6.53 8.83
C ILE A 47 4.31 7.86 9.60
N ALA A 48 5.42 8.58 9.46
CA ALA A 48 5.63 9.87 10.12
C ALA A 48 4.57 10.91 9.71
N ALA A 49 4.21 10.96 8.43
CA ALA A 49 3.16 11.85 7.94
C ALA A 49 1.80 11.51 8.57
N MET A 50 1.47 10.21 8.71
CA MET A 50 0.21 9.76 9.29
C MET A 50 0.06 10.16 10.77
N GLU A 51 1.15 10.24 11.53
CA GLU A 51 1.11 10.71 12.93
C GLU A 51 0.64 12.16 13.05
N THR A 52 0.93 12.99 12.05
CA THR A 52 0.59 14.41 12.05
C THR A 52 -0.70 14.72 11.29
N ASP A 53 -1.19 13.79 10.46
CA ASP A 53 -2.37 13.93 9.61
C ASP A 53 -3.66 14.23 10.41
N PRO A 54 -4.39 15.32 10.09
CA PRO A 54 -5.64 15.67 10.77
C PRO A 54 -6.74 14.61 10.65
N VAL A 55 -6.84 13.91 9.52
CA VAL A 55 -7.82 12.83 9.28
C VAL A 55 -7.42 11.60 10.09
N ALA A 56 -6.14 11.22 10.14
CA ALA A 56 -5.68 10.14 11.01
C ALA A 56 -6.05 10.39 12.49
N LYS A 57 -5.84 11.62 12.97
CA LYS A 57 -6.22 12.03 14.33
C LYS A 57 -7.72 11.91 14.57
N LYS A 58 -8.55 12.29 13.60
CA LYS A 58 -10.01 12.13 13.69
C LYS A 58 -10.43 10.65 13.69
N ILE A 59 -9.80 9.80 12.87
CA ILE A 59 -10.03 8.35 12.83
C ILE A 59 -9.67 7.71 14.18
N LYS A 60 -8.50 8.07 14.74
CA LYS A 60 -8.09 7.60 16.07
C LYS A 60 -9.09 8.01 17.15
N LYS A 61 -9.51 9.28 17.14
CA LYS A 61 -10.54 9.81 18.04
C LYS A 61 -11.89 9.10 17.88
N PHE A 62 -12.26 8.72 16.66
CA PHE A 62 -13.45 7.90 16.42
C PHE A 62 -13.33 6.55 17.12
N ARG A 63 -12.23 5.82 16.89
CA ARG A 63 -11.98 4.52 17.52
C ARG A 63 -12.04 4.62 19.05
N ASP A 64 -11.35 5.59 19.63
CA ASP A 64 -11.30 5.77 21.09
C ASP A 64 -12.69 6.06 21.66
N LYS A 65 -13.46 6.95 21.02
CA LYS A 65 -14.83 7.27 21.43
C LYS A 65 -15.79 6.10 21.22
N TYR A 66 -15.62 5.34 20.14
CA TYR A 66 -16.44 4.17 19.87
C TYR A 66 -16.22 3.12 20.95
N HIS A 67 -14.97 2.80 21.29
CA HIS A 67 -14.67 1.89 22.41
C HIS A 67 -15.24 2.39 23.73
N ALA A 68 -15.02 3.68 24.07
CA ALA A 68 -15.60 4.26 25.28
C ALA A 68 -17.14 4.20 25.28
N HIS A 69 -17.77 4.39 24.11
CA HIS A 69 -19.22 4.28 23.98
C HIS A 69 -19.71 2.86 24.26
N LEU A 70 -19.00 1.83 23.78
CA LEU A 70 -19.30 0.43 24.05
C LEU A 70 -19.13 0.06 25.53
N GLU A 71 -18.10 0.60 26.20
CA GLU A 71 -17.79 0.32 27.60
C GLU A 71 -18.77 1.00 28.59
N MET A 72 -19.37 2.12 28.20
CA MET A 72 -20.29 2.89 29.05
C MET A 72 -21.75 2.42 28.99
N VAL A 73 -22.06 1.35 28.25
CA VAL A 73 -23.44 0.87 28.11
C VAL A 73 -23.88 0.08 29.35
N PRO A 74 -25.06 0.38 29.92
CA PRO A 74 -25.61 -0.40 31.01
C PRO A 74 -25.78 -1.89 30.63
N LEU A 75 -25.49 -2.78 31.58
CA LEU A 75 -25.70 -4.22 31.42
C LEU A 75 -27.14 -4.51 30.99
N GLY A 76 -27.30 -5.18 29.84
CA GLY A 76 -28.60 -5.56 29.27
C GLY A 76 -29.14 -4.63 28.18
N GLN A 77 -28.37 -3.64 27.73
CA GLN A 77 -28.70 -2.81 26.56
C GLN A 77 -27.62 -2.94 25.49
N ASP A 78 -28.03 -2.89 24.22
CA ASP A 78 -27.09 -2.76 23.11
C ASP A 78 -26.67 -1.30 22.91
N PRO A 79 -25.36 -1.02 22.69
CA PRO A 79 -24.88 0.31 22.36
C PRO A 79 -25.58 0.87 21.10
N GLY A 80 -25.99 2.13 21.17
CA GLY A 80 -26.44 2.85 19.98
C GLY A 80 -25.30 3.11 19.00
N PRO A 81 -25.58 3.42 17.72
CA PRO A 81 -24.55 3.77 16.76
C PRO A 81 -23.89 5.10 17.13
N PHE A 82 -22.55 5.13 17.22
CA PHE A 82 -21.79 6.36 17.42
C PHE A 82 -21.87 7.26 16.16
N LYS A 83 -22.29 8.51 16.33
CA LYS A 83 -22.44 9.46 15.21
C LYS A 83 -21.07 9.97 14.71
N VAL A 84 -20.56 9.37 13.64
CA VAL A 84 -19.30 9.75 12.95
C VAL A 84 -19.28 11.24 12.57
N SER A 85 -20.43 11.81 12.18
CA SER A 85 -20.56 13.22 11.79
C SER A 85 -20.13 14.21 12.87
N THR A 86 -20.18 13.83 14.15
CA THR A 86 -19.71 14.66 15.28
C THR A 86 -18.20 14.91 15.27
N LEU A 87 -17.44 14.20 14.43
CA LEU A 87 -16.00 14.36 14.27
C LEU A 87 -15.63 15.19 13.03
N GLY A 88 -16.63 15.66 12.27
CA GLY A 88 -16.39 16.33 11.00
C GLY A 88 -15.57 15.48 10.03
N LEU A 89 -15.84 14.16 10.02
CA LEU A 89 -15.34 13.20 9.05
C LEU A 89 -16.43 12.95 8.02
N THR A 90 -16.11 13.17 6.76
CA THR A 90 -16.92 12.75 5.62
C THR A 90 -16.40 11.43 5.07
N PHE A 91 -17.21 10.75 4.26
CA PHE A 91 -16.74 9.56 3.52
C PHE A 91 -15.61 9.92 2.57
N ASP A 92 -15.67 11.10 1.95
CA ASP A 92 -14.64 11.57 1.03
C ASP A 92 -13.28 11.76 1.73
N ASP A 93 -13.26 12.31 2.95
CA ASP A 93 -12.04 12.41 3.77
C ASP A 93 -11.40 11.03 4.00
N ILE A 94 -12.21 9.99 4.24
CA ILE A 94 -11.74 8.62 4.46
C ILE A 94 -11.15 8.02 3.18
N LEU A 95 -11.81 8.24 2.05
CA LEU A 95 -11.34 7.75 0.75
C LEU A 95 -10.02 8.43 0.35
N GLN A 96 -9.94 9.76 0.47
CA GLN A 96 -8.71 10.50 0.20
C GLN A 96 -7.57 10.10 1.15
N PHE A 97 -7.88 9.82 2.42
CA PHE A 97 -6.91 9.30 3.38
C PHE A 97 -6.40 7.92 2.96
N ALA A 98 -7.29 7.01 2.56
CA ALA A 98 -6.89 5.69 2.06
C ALA A 98 -6.00 5.84 0.81
N ASP A 99 -6.40 6.65 -0.17
CA ASP A 99 -5.63 6.88 -1.39
C ASP A 99 -4.23 7.43 -1.12
N ARG A 100 -4.08 8.29 -0.10
CA ARG A 100 -2.79 8.88 0.29
C ARG A 100 -1.81 7.86 0.87
N TYR A 101 -2.29 6.93 1.69
CA TYR A 101 -1.43 6.00 2.45
C TYR A 101 -1.37 4.58 1.88
N MET A 102 -2.29 4.21 0.98
CA MET A 102 -2.30 2.92 0.30
C MET A 102 -1.01 2.61 -0.48
N PRO A 103 -0.37 3.56 -1.19
CA PRO A 103 0.91 3.29 -1.84
C PRO A 103 1.99 2.80 -0.88
N ALA A 104 2.07 3.37 0.33
CA ALA A 104 3.05 2.96 1.34
C ALA A 104 2.79 1.52 1.84
N ALA A 105 1.53 1.09 1.92
CA ALA A 105 1.21 -0.29 2.27
C ALA A 105 1.65 -1.28 1.18
N PHE A 106 1.48 -0.92 -0.10
CA PHE A 106 1.98 -1.72 -1.21
C PHE A 106 3.50 -1.72 -1.30
N GLU A 107 4.13 -0.59 -1.01
CA GLU A 107 5.58 -0.46 -0.97
C GLU A 107 6.18 -1.32 0.15
N LEU A 108 5.54 -1.37 1.32
CA LEU A 108 5.93 -2.27 2.39
C LEU A 108 5.84 -3.74 1.96
N ALA A 109 4.77 -4.12 1.25
CA ALA A 109 4.63 -5.48 0.71
C ALA A 109 5.72 -5.78 -0.34
N ARG A 110 6.05 -4.81 -1.20
CA ARG A 110 7.13 -4.92 -2.20
C ARG A 110 8.48 -5.16 -1.52
N VAL A 111 8.81 -4.34 -0.53
CA VAL A 111 10.04 -4.43 0.27
C VAL A 111 10.15 -5.76 1.00
N LEU A 112 9.06 -6.25 1.61
CA LEU A 112 9.05 -7.53 2.33
C LEU A 112 9.18 -8.75 1.42
N THR A 113 8.62 -8.69 0.21
CA THR A 113 8.60 -9.82 -0.71
C THR A 113 9.77 -9.82 -1.69
N GLY A 114 10.51 -8.72 -1.81
CA GLY A 114 11.56 -8.53 -2.80
C GLY A 114 11.04 -8.55 -4.24
N ASN A 115 9.73 -8.53 -4.45
CA ASN A 115 9.14 -8.56 -5.77
C ASN A 115 9.24 -7.19 -6.43
N VAL A 116 9.81 -7.13 -7.64
CA VAL A 116 9.97 -5.89 -8.43
C VAL A 116 8.68 -5.48 -9.14
N HIS A 117 7.50 -5.91 -8.65
CA HIS A 117 6.25 -5.56 -9.31
C HIS A 117 6.06 -4.04 -9.25
N ASP A 118 5.67 -3.47 -10.39
CA ASP A 118 5.29 -2.07 -10.56
C ASP A 118 4.14 -1.73 -9.59
N VAL A 119 4.51 -1.22 -8.42
CA VAL A 119 3.59 -0.81 -7.35
C VAL A 119 2.70 0.32 -7.83
N GLU A 120 3.18 1.17 -8.73
CA GLU A 120 2.41 2.27 -9.28
C GLU A 120 1.32 1.75 -10.23
N GLY A 121 1.66 0.78 -11.09
CA GLY A 121 0.70 0.07 -11.95
C GLY A 121 -0.34 -0.72 -11.17
N PHE A 122 0.06 -1.46 -10.13
CA PHE A 122 -0.87 -2.20 -9.26
C PHE A 122 -1.79 -1.26 -8.48
N SER A 123 -1.23 -0.19 -7.90
CA SER A 123 -1.98 0.84 -7.18
C SER A 123 -2.97 1.58 -8.10
N ASN A 124 -2.55 1.93 -9.32
CA ASN A 124 -3.41 2.56 -10.31
C ASN A 124 -4.54 1.65 -10.78
N ALA A 125 -4.26 0.36 -11.01
CA ALA A 125 -5.26 -0.63 -11.34
C ALA A 125 -6.26 -0.81 -10.18
N HIS A 126 -5.77 -0.97 -8.96
CA HIS A 126 -6.62 -1.12 -7.77
C HIS A 126 -7.46 0.14 -7.51
N ARG A 127 -6.92 1.34 -7.73
CA ARG A 127 -7.67 2.60 -7.65
C ARG A 127 -8.80 2.64 -8.68
N LYS A 128 -8.51 2.27 -9.93
CA LYS A 128 -9.51 2.23 -11.02
C LYS A 128 -10.63 1.23 -10.71
N TYR A 129 -10.28 -0.01 -10.33
CA TYR A 129 -11.26 -1.06 -10.07
C TYR A 129 -12.00 -0.88 -8.74
N GLY A 130 -11.33 -0.39 -7.69
CA GLY A 130 -11.94 -0.05 -6.41
C GLY A 130 -12.93 1.10 -6.54
N SER A 131 -12.55 2.19 -7.23
CA SER A 131 -13.46 3.31 -7.51
C SER A 131 -14.66 2.87 -8.35
N HIS A 132 -14.44 2.01 -9.35
CA HIS A 132 -15.53 1.47 -10.18
C HIS A 132 -16.49 0.59 -9.38
N MET A 133 -15.97 -0.31 -8.52
CA MET A 133 -16.77 -1.15 -7.63
C MET A 133 -17.66 -0.29 -6.72
N TRP A 134 -17.09 0.74 -6.09
CA TRP A 134 -17.86 1.63 -5.21
C TRP A 134 -18.90 2.46 -5.96
N ARG A 135 -18.62 2.89 -7.19
CA ARG A 135 -19.61 3.55 -8.06
C ARG A 135 -20.77 2.64 -8.41
N VAL A 136 -20.51 1.38 -8.76
CA VAL A 136 -21.54 0.37 -9.02
C VAL A 136 -22.39 0.12 -7.76
N LEU A 137 -21.77 -0.03 -6.59
CA LEU A 137 -22.48 -0.22 -5.32
C LEU A 137 -23.30 1.01 -4.90
N ALA A 138 -22.91 2.21 -5.32
CA ALA A 138 -23.62 3.45 -5.08
C ALA A 138 -24.77 3.70 -6.09
N GLY A 139 -25.02 2.78 -7.04
CA GLY A 139 -26.01 2.97 -8.10
C GLY A 139 -25.61 4.01 -9.16
N LEU A 140 -24.35 4.46 -9.12
CA LEU A 140 -23.77 5.38 -10.09
C LEU A 140 -23.14 4.54 -11.21
N HIS A 141 -23.98 4.07 -12.13
CA HIS A 141 -23.47 3.45 -13.34
C HIS A 141 -22.68 4.49 -14.13
N ALA A 142 -21.39 4.21 -14.38
CA ALA A 142 -20.67 4.92 -15.41
C ALA A 142 -21.28 4.45 -16.75
N ASP A 143 -22.00 5.32 -17.43
CA ASP A 143 -22.30 5.12 -18.85
C ASP A 143 -20.96 4.99 -19.57
N VAL A 144 -20.63 3.77 -19.94
CA VAL A 144 -19.44 3.47 -20.74
C VAL A 144 -19.80 3.80 -22.19
N GLY A 145 -19.38 5.00 -22.62
CA GLY A 145 -19.11 5.30 -24.02
C GLY A 145 -17.67 4.96 -24.36
#